data_AF-A0A926R865-F1
#
_entry.id   AF-A0A926R865-F1
#
_cell.length_a   1.000
_cell.length_b   1.000
_cell.length_c   1.000
_cell.angle_alpha   90.00
_cell.angle_beta   90.00
_cell.angle_gamma   90.00
#
_symmetry.space_group_name_H-M   'P 1'
#
loop_
_entity.id
_entity.type
_entity.pdbx_description
1 polymer ?
#
loop_
_entity_poly.entity_id
_entity_poly.type
_entity_poly.pdbx_seq_one_letter_code
_entity_poly.pdbx_strand_id
1 'polypeptide(L)'
;ISSNNISINNLSFAFPNLSENEKKEIIKQMWANYGKIFSEYMFIKKFRKNLEFSNKIQVENQEELEKIKHEGKPVIFISGHFNNFELMAMYIEKSKIDLAAVYRPLNNIFLNPIMERIRKKYICKKQIKKGISGTKEILKEFKNGTSIALMMIWKNNFFKYIKIIIY
;
A
#
# COMPACT_ATOMS: atom_id res chain seq x y z
N ILE A 1 16.14 -6.87 -21.28
CA ILE A 1 16.21 -7.87 -20.19
C ILE A 1 14.77 -8.17 -19.78
N SER A 2 14.33 -9.43 -19.77
CA SER A 2 12.97 -9.78 -19.39
C SER A 2 12.76 -9.56 -17.89
N SER A 3 11.54 -9.21 -17.46
CA SER A 3 11.19 -9.04 -16.04
C SER A 3 11.46 -10.30 -15.20
N ASN A 4 11.37 -11.48 -15.81
CA ASN A 4 11.73 -12.74 -15.16
C ASN A 4 13.22 -12.83 -14.85
N ASN A 5 14.09 -12.42 -15.77
CA ASN A 5 15.54 -12.48 -15.53
C ASN A 5 15.96 -11.53 -14.40
N ILE A 6 15.34 -10.35 -14.31
CA ILE A 6 15.55 -9.43 -13.20
C ILE A 6 15.09 -10.07 -11.88
N SER A 7 13.94 -10.74 -11.89
CA SER A 7 13.38 -11.40 -10.71
C SER A 7 14.27 -12.55 -10.22
N ILE A 8 14.81 -13.37 -11.13
CA ILE A 8 15.75 -14.45 -10.80
C ILE A 8 17.02 -13.89 -10.16
N ASN A 9 17.57 -12.80 -10.72
CA ASN A 9 18.76 -12.15 -10.17
C ASN A 9 18.50 -11.61 -8.76
N ASN A 10 17.36 -10.94 -8.56
CA ASN A 10 16.97 -10.44 -7.25
C ASN A 10 16.80 -11.57 -6.22
N LEU A 11 16.16 -12.68 -6.61
CA LEU A 11 16.01 -13.85 -5.74
C LEU A 11 17.36 -14.49 -5.40
N SER A 12 18.27 -14.58 -6.37
CA SER A 12 19.61 -15.13 -6.14
C SER A 12 20.43 -14.26 -5.17
N PHE A 13 20.23 -12.95 -5.20
CA PHE A 13 20.88 -12.04 -4.26
C PHE A 13 20.25 -12.10 -2.85
N ALA A 14 18.91 -12.09 -2.76
CA ALA A 14 18.21 -12.08 -1.48
C ALA A 14 18.17 -13.45 -0.78
N PHE A 15 18.16 -14.53 -1.56
CA PHE A 15 18.02 -15.91 -1.09
C PHE A 15 18.98 -16.83 -1.87
N PRO A 16 20.29 -16.77 -1.57
CA PRO A 16 21.30 -17.48 -2.35
C PRO A 16 21.15 -19.00 -2.32
N ASN A 17 20.49 -19.53 -1.29
CA ASN A 17 20.31 -20.97 -1.08
C ASN A 17 19.11 -21.57 -1.82
N LEU A 18 18.27 -20.78 -2.50
CA LEU A 18 17.15 -21.31 -3.26
C LEU A 18 17.63 -22.01 -4.53
N SER A 19 17.04 -23.17 -4.82
CA SER A 19 17.22 -23.85 -6.10
C SER A 19 16.54 -23.09 -7.25
N GLU A 20 16.96 -23.35 -8.48
CA GLU A 20 16.35 -22.75 -9.67
C GLU A 20 14.87 -23.10 -9.83
N ASN A 21 14.44 -24.28 -9.36
CA ASN A 21 13.04 -24.69 -9.40
C ASN A 21 12.20 -23.89 -8.39
N GLU A 22 12.71 -23.68 -7.17
CA GLU A 22 12.02 -22.86 -6.16
C GLU A 22 11.92 -21.40 -6.63
N LYS A 23 12.97 -20.84 -7.22
CA LYS A 23 12.94 -19.48 -7.79
C LYS A 23 11.86 -19.35 -8.86
N LYS A 24 11.75 -20.33 -9.77
CA LYS A 24 10.72 -20.34 -10.82
C LYS A 24 9.31 -20.40 -10.23
N GLU A 25 9.10 -21.21 -9.20
CA GLU A 25 7.80 -21.32 -8.55
C GLU A 25 7.42 -20.02 -7.82
N ILE A 26 8.37 -19.39 -7.11
CA ILE A 26 8.17 -18.07 -6.50
C ILE A 26 7.80 -17.02 -7.56
N ILE A 27 8.50 -16.99 -8.69
CA ILE A 27 8.21 -16.03 -9.78
C ILE A 27 6.82 -16.29 -10.36
N LYS A 28 6.41 -17.55 -10.54
CA LYS A 28 5.07 -17.90 -11.00
C LYS A 28 3.99 -17.39 -10.03
N GLN A 29 4.18 -17.61 -8.73
CA GLN A 29 3.28 -17.12 -7.69
C GLN A 29 3.25 -15.59 -7.63
N MET A 30 4.40 -14.94 -7.80
CA MET A 30 4.50 -13.49 -7.90
C MET A 30 3.64 -12.94 -9.04
N TRP A 31 3.71 -13.53 -10.24
CA TRP A 31 2.87 -13.13 -11.37
C TRP A 31 1.38 -13.35 -11.12
N ALA A 32 1.01 -14.50 -10.54
CA ALA A 32 -0.37 -14.75 -10.13
C ALA A 32 -0.86 -13.69 -9.13
N ASN A 33 -0.03 -13.31 -8.16
CA ASN A 33 -0.33 -12.27 -7.20
C ASN A 33 -0.47 -10.88 -7.85
N TYR A 34 0.40 -10.52 -8.80
CA TYR A 34 0.26 -9.28 -9.57
C TYR A 34 -1.07 -9.23 -10.33
N GLY A 35 -1.47 -10.35 -10.96
CA GLY A 35 -2.77 -10.48 -11.62
C GLY A 35 -3.93 -10.28 -10.63
N LYS A 36 -3.86 -10.92 -9.46
CA LYS A 36 -4.84 -10.78 -8.37
C LYS A 36 -5.00 -9.31 -7.95
N ILE A 37 -3.90 -8.62 -7.64
CA ILE A 37 -3.91 -7.20 -7.22
C ILE A 37 -4.54 -6.31 -8.30
N PHE A 38 -4.19 -6.56 -9.57
CA PHE A 38 -4.78 -5.81 -10.68
C PHE A 38 -6.30 -6.02 -10.76
N SER A 39 -6.77 -7.26 -10.62
CA SER A 39 -8.21 -7.55 -10.57
C SER A 39 -8.90 -6.93 -9.35
N GLU A 40 -8.29 -6.99 -8.16
CA GLU A 40 -8.83 -6.38 -6.93
C GLU A 40 -9.05 -4.86 -7.08
N TYR A 41 -8.19 -4.19 -7.84
CA TYR A 41 -8.31 -2.75 -8.08
C TYR A 41 -9.67 -2.39 -8.73
N MET A 42 -10.18 -3.24 -9.62
CA MET A 42 -11.51 -3.06 -10.23
C MET A 42 -12.66 -3.17 -9.21
N PHE A 43 -12.41 -3.87 -8.09
CA PHE A 43 -13.37 -4.08 -7.01
C PHE A 43 -13.14 -3.17 -5.80
N ILE A 44 -12.24 -2.19 -5.86
CA ILE A 44 -11.90 -1.32 -4.72
C ILE A 44 -13.12 -0.61 -4.12
N LYS A 45 -14.09 -0.23 -4.97
CA LYS A 45 -15.38 0.33 -4.53
C LYS A 45 -16.15 -0.64 -3.64
N LYS A 46 -16.14 -1.94 -3.97
CA LYS A 46 -16.81 -2.99 -3.20
C LYS A 46 -16.10 -3.21 -1.87
N PHE A 47 -14.77 -3.34 -1.86
CA PHE A 47 -13.98 -3.42 -0.61
C PHE A 47 -14.28 -2.27 0.35
N ARG A 48 -14.49 -1.06 -0.17
CA ARG A 48 -14.86 0.07 0.69
C ARG A 48 -16.30 0.00 1.20
N LYS A 49 -17.28 -0.29 0.35
CA LYS A 49 -18.72 -0.05 0.63
C LYS A 49 -19.55 -1.28 0.93
N ASN A 50 -19.14 -2.45 0.51
CA ASN A 50 -19.89 -3.70 0.64
C ASN A 50 -19.31 -4.52 1.80
N LEU A 51 -20.17 -4.96 2.72
CA LEU A 51 -19.77 -5.69 3.93
C LEU A 51 -19.12 -7.04 3.61
N GLU A 52 -19.66 -7.80 2.64
CA GLU A 52 -19.10 -9.09 2.22
C GLU A 52 -17.65 -8.94 1.73
N PHE A 53 -17.36 -7.90 0.94
CA PHE A 53 -15.99 -7.61 0.49
C PHE A 53 -15.13 -7.05 1.62
N SER A 54 -15.70 -6.23 2.49
CA SER A 54 -14.97 -5.66 3.64
C SER A 54 -14.48 -6.75 4.59
N ASN A 55 -15.30 -7.78 4.82
CA ASN A 55 -15.00 -8.90 5.72
C ASN A 55 -13.91 -9.84 5.18
N LYS A 56 -13.53 -9.70 3.90
CA LYS A 56 -12.38 -10.43 3.33
C LYS A 56 -11.04 -9.81 3.78
N ILE A 57 -11.05 -8.56 4.27
CA ILE A 57 -9.86 -7.92 4.81
C ILE A 57 -9.72 -8.30 6.27
N GLN A 58 -8.63 -8.97 6.60
CA GLN A 58 -8.23 -9.22 7.98
C GLN A 58 -7.11 -8.25 8.36
N VAL A 59 -7.08 -7.85 9.63
CA VAL A 59 -6.06 -6.92 10.12
C VAL A 59 -5.43 -7.53 11.36
N GLU A 60 -4.14 -7.82 11.28
CA GLU A 60 -3.35 -8.18 12.45
C GLU A 60 -3.07 -6.90 13.26
N ASN A 61 -3.10 -7.00 14.59
CA ASN A 61 -2.90 -5.88 15.50
C ASN A 61 -3.93 -4.73 15.33
N GLN A 62 -5.20 -5.08 15.09
CA GLN A 62 -6.30 -4.10 15.02
C GLN A 62 -6.38 -3.20 16.27
N GLU A 63 -6.01 -3.73 17.44
CA GLU A 63 -5.94 -2.99 18.70
C GLU A 63 -5.00 -1.77 18.65
N GLU A 64 -3.85 -1.86 17.96
CA GLU A 64 -2.93 -0.72 17.82
C GLU A 64 -3.56 0.34 16.90
N LEU A 65 -4.31 -0.08 15.87
CA LEU A 65 -5.04 0.85 15.01
C LEU A 65 -6.14 1.60 15.78
N GLU A 66 -6.90 0.90 16.62
CA GLU A 66 -7.89 1.54 17.49
C GLU A 66 -7.24 2.46 18.52
N LYS A 67 -6.09 2.07 19.10
CA LYS A 67 -5.33 2.93 20.01
C LYS A 67 -4.89 4.23 19.34
N ILE A 68 -4.31 4.16 18.13
CA ILE A 68 -3.89 5.33 17.36
C ILE A 68 -5.08 6.28 17.12
N LYS A 69 -6.22 5.71 16.74
CA LYS A 69 -7.47 6.46 16.55
C LYS A 69 -7.96 7.11 17.84
N HIS A 70 -7.91 6.41 18.97
CA HIS A 70 -8.32 6.94 20.28
C HIS A 70 -7.39 8.04 20.79
N GLU A 71 -6.07 7.89 20.61
CA GLU A 71 -5.09 8.90 21.01
C GLU A 71 -5.20 10.19 20.19
N GLY A 72 -5.71 10.11 18.95
CA GLY A 72 -5.90 11.26 18.07
C GLY A 72 -4.60 11.95 17.64
N LYS A 73 -3.44 11.32 17.88
CA LYS A 73 -2.14 11.84 17.49
C LYS A 73 -1.80 11.41 16.06
N PRO A 74 -1.26 12.29 15.22
CA PRO A 74 -0.86 11.91 13.87
C PRO A 74 0.29 10.91 13.93
N VAL A 75 0.20 9.86 13.10
CA VAL A 75 1.24 8.84 12.96
C VAL A 75 1.68 8.71 11.51
N ILE A 76 2.82 8.05 11.30
CA ILE A 76 3.31 7.71 9.96
C ILE A 76 3.20 6.19 9.80
N PHE A 77 2.30 5.76 8.92
CA PHE A 77 2.21 4.37 8.47
C PHE A 77 3.23 4.12 7.36
N ILE A 78 4.08 3.12 7.57
CA ILE A 78 5.14 2.77 6.61
C ILE A 78 4.93 1.32 6.17
N SER A 79 4.95 1.10 4.86
CA SER A 79 4.89 -0.23 4.28
C SER A 79 5.91 -0.41 3.15
N GLY A 80 6.31 -1.64 2.90
CA GLY A 80 7.04 -2.01 1.69
C GLY A 80 6.12 -2.04 0.47
N HIS A 81 6.69 -2.23 -0.73
CA HIS A 81 5.89 -2.50 -1.93
C HIS A 81 5.46 -3.98 -1.95
N PHE A 82 4.70 -4.37 -0.93
CA PHE A 82 4.18 -5.72 -0.78
C PHE A 82 2.67 -5.71 -0.99
N ASN A 83 2.22 -6.63 -1.84
CA ASN A 83 0.81 -6.90 -2.09
C ASN A 83 -0.01 -5.61 -2.41
N ASN A 84 -1.28 -5.58 -2.00
CA ASN A 84 -2.20 -4.49 -2.30
C ASN A 84 -2.12 -3.35 -1.26
N PHE A 85 -1.15 -2.45 -1.42
CA PHE A 85 -0.98 -1.29 -0.55
C PHE A 85 -2.18 -0.31 -0.58
N GLU A 86 -2.94 -0.27 -1.67
CA GLU A 86 -4.10 0.62 -1.81
C GLU A 86 -5.22 0.18 -0.86
N LEU A 87 -5.40 -1.13 -0.68
CA LEU A 87 -6.33 -1.68 0.30
C LEU A 87 -5.93 -1.36 1.74
N MET A 88 -4.63 -1.32 2.05
CA MET A 88 -4.13 -0.89 3.36
C MET A 88 -4.52 0.56 3.66
N ALA A 89 -4.20 1.49 2.74
CA ALA A 89 -4.55 2.90 2.89
C ALA A 89 -6.07 3.11 2.94
N MET A 90 -6.83 2.35 2.15
CA MET A 90 -8.28 2.33 2.18
C MET A 90 -8.81 1.92 3.55
N TYR A 91 -8.30 0.83 4.12
CA TYR A 91 -8.77 0.30 5.40
C TYR A 91 -8.52 1.30 6.52
N ILE A 92 -7.31 1.85 6.61
CA ILE A 92 -6.93 2.83 7.65
C ILE A 92 -7.84 4.07 7.60
N GLU A 93 -8.04 4.67 6.42
CA GLU A 93 -8.91 5.84 6.29
C GLU A 93 -10.39 5.49 6.56
N LYS A 94 -10.84 4.30 6.15
CA LYS A 94 -12.19 3.80 6.45
C LYS A 94 -12.41 3.58 7.95
N SER A 95 -11.38 3.23 8.71
CA SER A 95 -11.39 3.13 10.17
C SER A 95 -11.47 4.48 10.90
N LYS A 96 -11.67 5.57 10.15
CA LYS A 96 -11.84 6.96 10.64
C LYS A 96 -10.56 7.62 11.13
N ILE A 97 -9.40 7.13 10.68
CA ILE A 97 -8.13 7.85 10.87
C ILE A 97 -7.99 8.87 9.74
N ASP A 98 -7.75 10.13 10.09
CA ASP A 98 -7.43 11.15 9.09
C ASP A 98 -6.07 10.84 8.48
N LEU A 99 -6.08 10.40 7.22
CA LEU A 99 -4.92 9.86 6.53
C LEU A 99 -4.68 10.62 5.23
N ALA A 100 -3.41 10.88 4.92
CA ALA A 100 -2.95 11.25 3.58
C ALA A 100 -2.05 10.16 3.01
N ALA A 101 -2.41 9.65 1.83
CA ALA A 101 -1.66 8.60 1.14
C ALA A 101 -0.74 9.20 0.07
N VAL A 102 0.53 8.79 0.07
CA VAL A 102 1.50 9.22 -0.94
C VAL A 102 1.46 8.28 -2.13
N TYR A 103 1.27 8.82 -3.33
CA TYR A 103 1.20 8.06 -4.58
C TYR A 103 2.10 8.64 -5.67
N ARG A 104 2.48 7.80 -6.65
CA ARG A 104 3.13 8.24 -7.88
C ARG A 104 2.08 8.31 -9.00
N PRO A 105 1.93 9.45 -9.70
CA PRO A 105 1.09 9.53 -10.88
C PRO A 105 1.50 8.50 -11.94
N LEU A 106 0.53 8.00 -12.70
CA LEU A 106 0.82 7.12 -13.83
C LEU A 106 1.42 7.93 -14.97
N ASN A 107 2.33 7.31 -15.72
CA ASN A 107 2.92 7.92 -16.91
C ASN A 107 1.88 8.11 -18.05
N ASN A 108 0.80 7.33 -18.05
CA ASN A 108 -0.26 7.43 -19.05
C ASN A 108 -1.25 8.56 -18.68
N ILE A 109 -1.27 9.62 -19.48
CA ILE A 109 -2.05 10.85 -19.27
C ILE A 109 -3.57 10.59 -19.32
N PHE A 110 -4.04 9.61 -20.10
CA PHE A 110 -5.46 9.27 -20.20
C PHE A 110 -5.95 8.46 -19.00
N LEU A 111 -5.11 7.55 -18.50
CA LEU A 111 -5.46 6.70 -17.36
C LEU A 111 -5.27 7.42 -16.01
N ASN A 112 -4.31 8.34 -15.91
CA ASN A 112 -4.00 8.99 -14.64
C ASN A 112 -5.21 9.70 -14.00
N PRO A 113 -6.03 10.50 -14.70
CA PRO A 113 -7.20 11.16 -14.12
C PRO A 113 -8.25 10.16 -13.59
N ILE A 114 -8.47 9.06 -14.32
CA ILE A 114 -9.40 8.00 -13.90
C ILE A 114 -8.91 7.36 -12.61
N MET A 115 -7.62 7.05 -12.53
CA MET A 115 -6.99 6.41 -11.38
C MET A 115 -6.96 7.34 -10.17
N GLU A 116 -6.62 8.62 -10.34
CA GLU A 116 -6.68 9.63 -9.28
C GLU A 116 -8.09 9.78 -8.72
N ARG A 117 -9.11 9.77 -9.59
CA ARG A 117 -10.52 9.81 -9.16
C ARG A 117 -10.90 8.59 -8.33
N ILE A 118 -10.47 7.39 -8.74
CA ILE A 118 -10.71 6.16 -7.98
C ILE A 118 -10.03 6.23 -6.61
N ARG A 119 -8.76 6.65 -6.55
CA ARG A 119 -8.00 6.80 -5.30
C ARG A 119 -8.67 7.75 -4.33
N LYS A 120 -9.00 8.96 -4.77
CA LYS A 120 -9.65 9.98 -3.93
C LYS A 120 -11.03 9.54 -3.43
N LYS A 121 -11.78 8.81 -4.25
CA LYS A 121 -13.17 8.42 -3.94
C LYS A 121 -13.27 7.15 -3.10
N TYR A 122 -12.40 6.18 -3.33
CA TYR A 122 -12.54 4.84 -2.77
C TYR A 122 -11.34 4.34 -1.99
N ILE A 123 -10.21 5.03 -1.99
CA ILE A 123 -9.04 4.60 -1.21
C ILE A 123 -8.83 5.60 -0.07
N CYS A 124 -8.30 6.77 -0.36
CA CYS A 124 -8.03 7.80 0.64
C CYS A 124 -8.25 9.16 -0.01
N LYS A 125 -8.99 10.05 0.67
CA LYS A 125 -9.40 11.35 0.13
C LYS A 125 -8.22 12.29 -0.09
N LYS A 126 -7.28 12.31 0.87
CA LYS A 126 -6.06 13.11 0.80
C LYS A 126 -4.97 12.30 0.09
N GLN A 127 -4.65 12.69 -1.14
CA GLN A 127 -3.68 12.01 -1.99
C GLN A 127 -2.54 12.97 -2.30
N ILE A 128 -1.33 12.65 -1.85
CA ILE A 128 -0.15 13.49 -2.03
C ILE A 128 0.72 12.90 -3.15
N LYS A 129 1.02 13.72 -4.16
CA LYS A 129 1.89 13.30 -5.26
C LYS A 129 3.33 13.19 -4.78
N LYS A 130 3.99 12.07 -5.04
CA LYS A 130 5.42 11.89 -4.75
C LYS A 130 6.26 12.93 -5.50
N GLY A 131 7.14 13.63 -4.79
CA GLY A 131 8.03 14.66 -5.33
C GLY A 131 8.45 15.69 -4.27
N ILE A 132 9.20 16.71 -4.67
CA ILE A 132 9.67 17.78 -3.78
C ILE A 132 8.47 18.56 -3.20
N SER A 133 7.50 18.91 -4.05
CA SER A 133 6.26 19.55 -3.62
C SER A 133 5.47 18.67 -2.64
N GLY A 134 5.35 17.38 -2.93
CA GLY A 134 4.69 16.42 -2.05
C GLY A 134 5.36 16.28 -0.69
N THR A 135 6.69 16.43 -0.61
CA THR A 135 7.40 16.39 0.67
C THR A 135 7.00 17.56 1.58
N LYS A 136 6.85 18.76 1.01
CA LYS A 136 6.34 19.92 1.74
C LYS A 136 4.88 19.72 2.17
N GLU A 137 4.08 19.11 1.32
CA GLU A 137 2.68 18.79 1.61
C GLU A 137 2.54 17.75 2.72
N ILE A 138 3.36 16.70 2.73
CA ILE A 138 3.43 15.71 3.83
C ILE A 138 3.70 16.40 5.16
N LEU A 139 4.72 17.27 5.21
CA LEU A 139 5.06 18.00 6.44
C LEU A 139 3.93 18.92 6.90
N LYS A 140 3.25 19.59 5.96
CA LYS A 140 2.09 20.45 6.25
C LYS A 140 0.92 19.64 6.82
N GLU A 141 0.55 18.54 6.16
CA GLU A 141 -0.54 17.67 6.60
C GLU A 141 -0.25 17.05 7.97
N PHE A 142 0.98 16.58 8.19
CA PHE A 142 1.36 16.00 9.47
C PHE A 142 1.30 17.02 10.62
N LYS A 143 1.76 18.25 10.38
CA LYS A 143 1.62 19.36 11.37
C LYS A 143 0.17 19.71 11.67
N ASN A 144 -0.74 19.49 10.73
CA ASN A 144 -2.18 19.74 10.90
C ASN A 144 -2.92 18.58 11.59
N GLY A 145 -2.22 17.53 12.02
CA GLY A 145 -2.83 16.36 12.68
C GLY A 145 -3.23 15.23 11.73
N THR A 146 -2.92 15.33 10.44
CA THR A 146 -3.18 14.25 9.47
C THR A 146 -2.09 13.17 9.57
N SER A 147 -2.48 11.91 9.70
CA SER A 147 -1.55 10.78 9.59
C SER A 147 -1.09 10.55 8.16
N ILE A 148 0.09 9.99 7.94
CA ILE A 148 0.66 9.81 6.58
C ILE A 148 0.85 8.33 6.29
N ALA A 149 0.40 7.85 5.12
CA ALA A 149 0.75 6.54 4.59
C ALA A 149 1.83 6.63 3.51
N LEU A 150 2.97 5.98 3.77
CA LEU A 150 4.15 5.96 2.92
C LEU A 150 4.51 4.55 2.50
N MET A 151 4.75 4.37 1.20
CA MET A 151 5.47 3.21 0.69
C MET A 151 6.96 3.52 0.59
N MET A 152 7.78 2.77 1.33
CA MET A 152 9.22 2.90 1.31
C MET A 152 9.86 1.52 1.24
N ILE A 153 10.87 1.38 0.38
CA ILE A 153 11.78 0.24 0.44
C ILE A 153 12.87 0.63 1.43
N TRP A 154 12.97 -0.16 2.49
CA TRP A 154 13.58 0.27 3.73
C TRP A 154 15.09 0.03 3.77
N LYS A 155 15.81 0.87 4.53
CA LYS A 155 17.25 0.73 4.76
C LYS A 155 17.71 0.76 6.23
N ASN A 156 16.89 1.05 7.26
CA ASN A 156 17.30 0.98 8.70
C ASN A 156 16.17 1.12 9.77
N ASN A 157 16.29 0.33 10.87
CA ASN A 157 15.35 -0.02 11.97
C ASN A 157 14.86 1.10 12.92
N PHE A 158 13.71 1.78 12.69
CA PHE A 158 13.17 2.77 13.67
C PHE A 158 11.64 3.00 13.80
N PHE A 159 10.73 2.12 13.36
CA PHE A 159 9.28 2.40 13.49
C PHE A 159 8.45 1.23 14.03
N LYS A 160 7.34 1.54 14.72
CA LYS A 160 6.30 0.57 15.08
C LYS A 160 5.56 0.12 13.81
N TYR A 161 5.38 -1.19 13.67
CA TYR A 161 4.78 -1.80 12.48
C TYR A 161 3.32 -2.17 12.75
N ILE A 162 2.42 -1.74 11.87
CA ILE A 162 1.09 -2.33 11.72
C ILE A 162 1.13 -3.17 10.45
N LYS A 163 0.97 -4.48 10.61
CA LYS A 163 0.92 -5.42 9.49
C LYS A 163 -0.53 -5.67 9.13
N ILE A 164 -0.96 -5.17 7.98
CA ILE A 164 -2.29 -5.46 7.45
C ILE A 164 -2.14 -6.66 6.51
N ILE A 165 -2.69 -7.82 6.87
CA ILE A 165 -2.72 -8.99 5.99
C ILE A 165 -4.06 -9.06 5.27
N ILE A 166 -4.03 -8.68 4.00
CA ILE A 166 -5.17 -8.86 3.11
C ILE A 166 -5.09 -10.29 2.54
N TYR A 167 -6.06 -11.13 2.89
CA TYR A 167 -6.25 -12.47 2.31
C TYR A 167 -7.16 -12.40 1.08
#